data_AF-A0A6A6U4M1-F1
#
_entry.id   AF-A0A6A6U4M1-F1
#
_cell.length_a   1.000
_cell.length_b   1.000
_cell.length_c   1.000
_cell.angle_alpha   90.00
_cell.angle_beta   90.00
_cell.angle_gamma   90.00
#
_symmetry.space_group_name_H-M   'P 1'
#
loop_
_entity.id
_entity.type
_entity.pdbx_description
1 polymer ?
#
loop_
_entity_poly.entity_id
_entity_poly.type
_entity_poly.pdbx_seq_one_letter_code
_entity_poly.pdbx_strand_id
1 'polypeptide(L)'
;MPLLVRSRTSSKVSKADISWPVESRRQRHDIHIAHHDIPLSPPVRPNRPSMDFSRTPSSCSSTDSTGQRRRSLTSSFRLHTQRTSECSESTCSGPEMNLVSPDRLPSDEELKIAGAIPIFDSNGNSRPFKSLYEGPTSIGEQQLVVFVRHFFCGACQAYLKALSEAVSLQTYFTLPTPTSITIIGLGDPALIPLYRSATRTPFPIYTDPTRRLHRMLGMGWSLNIGSRPNYFRGTNEVKWVIGQIRDMRKVEENIRLKGGAWWWVGGEYLIRDGKVTWCHRMRNYRDHVEMNVIKKLLQIA
;
A
#
# COMPACT_ATOMS: atom_id res chain seq x y z
N MET A 1 -52.25 -41.67 23.36
CA MET A 1 -51.40 -42.31 22.33
C MET A 1 -52.29 -42.91 21.26
N PRO A 2 -51.95 -42.80 19.96
CA PRO A 2 -52.89 -42.22 19.00
C PRO A 2 -53.08 -42.99 17.67
N LEU A 3 -54.06 -42.49 16.90
CA LEU A 3 -54.07 -42.23 15.44
C LEU A 3 -54.31 -43.35 14.40
N LEU A 4 -55.57 -43.32 13.95
CA LEU A 4 -56.16 -43.32 12.62
C LEU A 4 -55.30 -43.24 11.34
N VAL A 5 -55.75 -44.08 10.40
CA VAL A 5 -55.52 -44.23 8.96
C VAL A 5 -55.85 -42.97 8.12
N ARG A 6 -55.10 -42.71 7.03
CA ARG A 6 -55.67 -42.56 5.67
C ARG A 6 -54.64 -42.39 4.54
N SER A 7 -55.05 -42.93 3.40
CA SER A 7 -54.40 -43.10 2.11
C SER A 7 -54.47 -41.87 1.19
N ARG A 8 -53.52 -41.82 0.25
CA ARG A 8 -53.31 -40.81 -0.80
C ARG A 8 -54.28 -40.94 -1.99
N THR A 9 -54.65 -39.80 -2.58
CA THR A 9 -54.79 -39.60 -4.03
C THR A 9 -54.40 -38.16 -4.41
N SER A 10 -54.08 -37.97 -5.69
CA SER A 10 -53.27 -36.91 -6.31
C SER A 10 -54.11 -35.87 -7.05
N SER A 11 -53.68 -34.60 -7.07
CA SER A 11 -53.90 -33.69 -8.21
C SER A 11 -53.01 -32.43 -8.14
N LYS A 12 -52.54 -32.01 -9.33
CA LYS A 12 -51.69 -30.85 -9.64
C LYS A 12 -52.46 -29.53 -9.46
N VAL A 13 -51.78 -28.45 -9.06
CA VAL A 13 -52.25 -27.06 -9.23
C VAL A 13 -51.11 -26.15 -9.71
N SER A 14 -51.47 -25.27 -10.64
CA SER A 14 -50.68 -24.34 -11.43
C SER A 14 -50.31 -23.04 -10.71
N LYS A 15 -49.35 -22.32 -11.31
CA LYS A 15 -48.88 -20.97 -10.98
C LYS A 15 -50.02 -19.95 -10.84
N ALA A 16 -49.93 -19.11 -9.82
CA ALA A 16 -50.76 -17.92 -9.65
C ALA A 16 -49.88 -16.66 -9.80
N ASP A 17 -50.32 -15.78 -10.68
CA ASP A 17 -49.86 -14.40 -10.83
C ASP A 17 -50.32 -13.56 -9.63
N ILE A 18 -49.43 -12.72 -9.11
CA ILE A 18 -49.77 -11.69 -8.13
C ILE A 18 -49.29 -10.35 -8.69
N SER A 19 -50.26 -9.54 -9.11
CA SER A 19 -50.13 -8.16 -9.53
C SER A 19 -50.00 -7.23 -8.32
N TRP A 20 -49.16 -6.19 -8.46
CA TRP A 20 -49.02 -5.09 -7.49
C TRP A 20 -49.89 -3.91 -7.92
N PRO A 21 -50.64 -3.26 -7.01
CA PRO A 21 -51.39 -2.06 -7.34
C PRO A 21 -50.48 -0.82 -7.43
N VAL A 22 -50.68 -0.06 -8.50
CA VAL A 22 -50.17 1.29 -8.73
C VAL A 22 -51.14 2.27 -8.08
N GLU A 23 -50.68 3.17 -7.21
CA GLU A 23 -51.44 4.38 -6.89
C GLU A 23 -50.54 5.56 -6.47
N SER A 24 -50.78 6.66 -7.19
CA SER A 24 -50.64 8.11 -6.93
C SER A 24 -49.38 8.75 -6.31
N ARG A 25 -48.71 9.52 -7.20
CA ARG A 25 -48.36 10.96 -7.09
C ARG A 25 -48.30 11.56 -5.68
N ARG A 26 -47.07 11.82 -5.20
CA ARG A 26 -46.81 12.89 -4.22
C ARG A 26 -46.21 14.11 -4.91
N GLN A 27 -46.83 15.25 -4.60
CA GLN A 27 -46.47 16.60 -5.03
C GLN A 27 -45.03 16.95 -4.64
N ARG A 28 -44.27 17.50 -5.59
CA ARG A 28 -43.02 18.21 -5.34
C ARG A 28 -43.37 19.58 -4.77
N HIS A 29 -42.90 19.88 -3.58
CA HIS A 29 -42.83 21.25 -3.09
C HIS A 29 -41.51 21.83 -3.58
N ASP A 30 -41.62 22.82 -4.46
CA ASP A 30 -40.50 23.67 -4.88
C ASP A 30 -40.10 24.56 -3.70
N ILE A 31 -38.93 24.27 -3.13
CA ILE A 31 -38.27 25.16 -2.16
C ILE A 31 -37.41 26.12 -2.97
N HIS A 32 -37.91 27.35 -3.17
CA HIS A 32 -37.12 28.48 -3.62
C HIS A 32 -36.05 28.81 -2.58
N ILE A 33 -34.80 28.42 -2.84
CA ILE A 33 -33.64 28.96 -2.13
C ILE A 33 -33.22 30.23 -2.86
N ALA A 34 -33.40 31.37 -2.19
CA ALA A 34 -32.91 32.67 -2.64
C ALA A 34 -31.37 32.64 -2.72
N HIS A 35 -30.84 32.92 -3.89
CA HIS A 35 -29.42 33.22 -4.08
C HIS A 35 -29.14 34.60 -3.48
N HIS A 36 -28.53 34.65 -2.30
CA HIS A 36 -27.86 35.85 -1.82
C HIS A 36 -26.44 35.88 -2.38
N ASP A 37 -26.22 36.82 -3.29
CA ASP A 37 -24.89 37.16 -3.83
C ASP A 37 -24.01 37.70 -2.69
N ILE A 38 -23.02 36.90 -2.30
CA ILE A 38 -21.91 37.33 -1.44
C ILE A 38 -20.83 37.92 -2.35
N PRO A 39 -20.45 39.20 -2.22
CA PRO A 39 -19.38 39.76 -3.03
C PRO A 39 -18.02 39.16 -2.62
N LEU A 40 -17.41 38.40 -3.53
CA LEU A 40 -16.05 37.89 -3.39
C LEU A 40 -15.06 39.07 -3.44
N SER A 41 -14.34 39.29 -2.34
CA SER A 41 -13.18 40.19 -2.32
C SER A 41 -12.03 39.58 -3.14
N PRO A 42 -11.27 40.37 -3.92
CA PRO A 42 -10.17 39.85 -4.73
C PRO A 42 -9.00 39.38 -3.83
N PRO A 43 -8.24 38.35 -4.26
CA PRO A 43 -7.11 37.85 -3.49
C PRO A 43 -5.95 38.87 -3.45
N VAL A 44 -5.53 39.22 -2.24
CA VAL A 44 -4.33 40.00 -1.96
C VAL A 44 -3.11 39.16 -2.35
N ARG A 45 -2.33 39.64 -3.34
CA ARG A 45 -1.06 39.02 -3.72
C ARG A 45 0.02 39.35 -2.68
N PRO A 46 0.83 38.37 -2.23
CA PRO A 46 2.00 38.68 -1.42
C PRO A 46 3.10 39.33 -2.30
N ASN A 47 3.64 40.43 -1.79
CA ASN A 47 4.80 41.14 -2.34
C ASN A 47 6.01 40.22 -2.47
N ARG A 48 6.59 40.17 -3.67
CA ARG A 48 7.87 39.53 -3.96
C ARG A 48 8.93 40.62 -4.12
N PRO A 49 10.02 40.64 -3.34
CA PRO A 49 11.12 41.55 -3.62
C PRO A 49 11.86 41.08 -4.86
N SER A 50 11.97 41.98 -5.83
CA SER A 50 12.91 41.96 -6.94
C SER A 50 14.34 42.17 -6.44
N MET A 51 15.28 41.32 -6.82
CA MET A 51 16.69 41.70 -6.90
C MET A 51 17.30 41.24 -8.21
N ASP A 52 18.22 42.09 -8.63
CA ASP A 52 18.51 42.48 -9.99
C ASP A 52 19.65 41.65 -10.58
N PHE A 53 19.64 41.57 -11.91
CA PHE A 53 20.68 40.98 -12.72
C PHE A 53 21.82 41.99 -12.83
N SER A 54 23.06 41.60 -12.52
CA SER A 54 24.23 42.35 -12.97
C SER A 54 25.27 41.37 -13.49
N ARG A 55 25.69 41.63 -14.73
CA ARG A 55 26.48 40.78 -15.61
C ARG A 55 27.91 41.34 -15.72
N THR A 56 28.86 40.41 -15.88
CA THR A 56 30.11 40.48 -16.69
C THR A 56 31.38 41.09 -16.04
N PRO A 57 32.58 40.93 -16.66
CA PRO A 57 33.31 39.65 -16.74
C PRO A 57 34.82 39.83 -16.42
N SER A 58 35.56 38.73 -16.27
CA SER A 58 37.04 38.77 -16.25
C SER A 58 37.61 37.66 -17.12
N SER A 59 38.26 38.10 -18.20
CA SER A 59 39.08 37.34 -19.12
C SER A 59 40.46 37.01 -18.53
N CYS A 60 40.98 35.83 -18.82
CA CYS A 60 42.38 35.71 -19.22
C CYS A 60 42.55 34.55 -20.20
N SER A 61 43.09 34.89 -21.36
CA SER A 61 43.46 33.99 -22.45
C SER A 61 44.91 33.59 -22.27
N SER A 62 45.26 32.36 -22.65
CA SER A 62 46.59 32.04 -23.17
C SER A 62 46.46 30.91 -24.19
N THR A 63 46.83 31.27 -25.42
CA THR A 63 47.04 30.46 -26.61
C THR A 63 48.30 29.60 -26.46
N ASP A 64 48.35 28.38 -27.03
CA ASP A 64 49.16 28.16 -28.24
C ASP A 64 48.92 26.83 -28.99
N SER A 65 48.99 26.97 -30.33
CA SER A 65 49.42 26.07 -31.41
C SER A 65 48.96 24.59 -31.55
N THR A 66 48.03 24.41 -32.50
CA THR A 66 48.06 23.55 -33.71
C THR A 66 49.14 22.46 -33.91
N GLY A 67 48.70 21.28 -34.37
CA GLY A 67 49.54 20.30 -35.09
C GLY A 67 48.82 19.04 -35.56
N GLN A 68 48.10 19.12 -36.68
CA GLN A 68 47.55 17.95 -37.41
C GLN A 68 48.68 17.13 -38.06
N ARG A 69 48.61 15.80 -37.96
CA ARG A 69 49.16 14.91 -39.01
C ARG A 69 48.35 13.62 -39.14
N ARG A 70 47.74 13.45 -40.31
CA ARG A 70 47.19 12.20 -40.85
C ARG A 70 48.35 11.28 -41.29
N ARG A 71 48.25 9.97 -41.05
CA ARG A 71 48.03 8.92 -42.09
C ARG A 71 48.18 7.51 -41.52
N SER A 72 47.32 6.65 -42.05
CA SER A 72 47.15 5.22 -41.83
C SER A 72 48.17 4.38 -42.61
N LEU A 73 48.59 3.22 -42.08
CA LEU A 73 48.30 1.88 -42.63
C LEU A 73 49.30 0.80 -42.15
N THR A 74 48.77 -0.43 -42.09
CA THR A 74 49.42 -1.77 -42.12
C THR A 74 49.57 -2.57 -40.80
N SER A 75 48.56 -3.42 -40.58
CA SER A 75 48.63 -4.87 -40.31
C SER A 75 49.90 -5.47 -39.70
N SER A 76 49.78 -6.15 -38.55
CA SER A 76 49.70 -7.62 -38.48
C SER A 76 49.56 -8.16 -37.04
N PHE A 77 48.75 -9.22 -36.91
CA PHE A 77 48.59 -10.20 -35.82
C PHE A 77 49.90 -10.53 -35.05
N ARG A 78 49.96 -10.92 -33.76
CA ARG A 78 49.12 -11.81 -32.93
C ARG A 78 49.51 -11.68 -31.44
N LEU A 79 48.58 -12.13 -30.58
CA LEU A 79 48.58 -12.32 -29.11
C LEU A 79 49.89 -12.18 -28.32
N HIS A 80 49.84 -11.44 -27.20
CA HIS A 80 50.44 -11.83 -25.92
C HIS A 80 49.57 -11.37 -24.74
N THR A 81 49.16 -12.34 -23.94
CA THR A 81 48.47 -12.23 -22.65
C THR A 81 49.43 -11.71 -21.58
N GLN A 82 49.13 -10.56 -20.98
CA GLN A 82 49.70 -10.09 -19.70
C GLN A 82 48.55 -9.43 -18.92
N ARG A 83 47.94 -10.11 -17.93
CA ARG A 83 48.33 -10.17 -16.51
C ARG A 83 48.61 -8.78 -15.90
N THR A 84 47.56 -8.19 -15.33
CA THR A 84 47.61 -7.10 -14.34
C THR A 84 46.59 -7.47 -13.26
N SER A 85 47.06 -8.02 -12.15
CA SER A 85 47.40 -7.31 -10.90
C SER A 85 46.22 -7.37 -9.92
N GLU A 86 46.33 -8.35 -9.02
CA GLU A 86 45.48 -8.57 -7.85
C GLU A 86 45.36 -7.31 -7.01
N CYS A 87 44.12 -6.89 -6.74
CA CYS A 87 43.80 -6.06 -5.60
C CYS A 87 42.98 -6.92 -4.64
N SER A 88 43.58 -7.19 -3.49
CA SER A 88 43.17 -8.17 -2.49
C SER A 88 41.75 -7.95 -1.98
N GLU A 89 41.00 -9.05 -2.02
CA GLU A 89 39.66 -9.26 -1.49
C GLU A 89 39.68 -9.06 0.04
N SER A 90 39.37 -7.84 0.49
CA SER A 90 39.10 -7.60 1.91
C SER A 90 37.70 -8.13 2.22
N THR A 91 37.67 -9.29 2.88
CA THR A 91 36.50 -9.97 3.39
C THR A 91 35.72 -9.04 4.34
N CYS A 92 34.69 -8.38 3.83
CA CYS A 92 33.60 -7.89 4.69
C CYS A 92 32.76 -9.10 5.08
N SER A 93 33.26 -9.86 6.06
CA SER A 93 32.47 -10.85 6.77
C SER A 93 31.26 -10.12 7.35
N GLY A 94 30.11 -10.26 6.67
CA GLY A 94 28.84 -9.79 7.20
C GLY A 94 28.62 -10.41 8.58
N PRO A 95 27.98 -9.69 9.51
CA PRO A 95 27.76 -10.20 10.85
C PRO A 95 27.01 -11.52 10.73
N GLU A 96 27.59 -12.52 11.41
CA GLU A 96 27.08 -13.86 11.63
C GLU A 96 25.56 -13.81 11.84
N MET A 97 24.84 -14.54 10.99
CA MET A 97 23.38 -14.66 11.03
C MET A 97 22.98 -15.37 12.34
N ASN A 98 22.93 -14.60 13.42
CA ASN A 98 22.11 -14.93 14.57
C ASN A 98 20.72 -15.24 14.02
N LEU A 99 20.18 -16.40 14.39
CA LEU A 99 18.81 -16.82 14.09
C LEU A 99 17.84 -15.92 14.85
N VAL A 100 17.78 -14.66 14.44
CA VAL A 100 16.82 -13.68 14.91
C VAL A 100 15.47 -14.17 14.42
N SER A 101 14.55 -14.39 15.36
CA SER A 101 13.15 -14.71 15.04
C SER A 101 12.68 -13.77 13.93
N PRO A 102 12.04 -14.28 12.85
CA PRO A 102 11.58 -13.44 11.74
C PRO A 102 10.66 -12.31 12.21
N ASP A 103 10.03 -12.50 13.37
CA ASP A 103 9.11 -11.55 14.00
C ASP A 103 9.73 -10.88 15.23
N ARG A 104 11.06 -10.71 15.28
CA ARG A 104 11.72 -9.89 16.31
C ARG A 104 11.14 -8.47 16.27
N LEU A 105 10.73 -7.99 17.44
CA LEU A 105 10.28 -6.60 17.58
C LEU A 105 11.42 -5.64 17.23
N PRO A 106 11.17 -4.60 16.42
CA PRO A 106 12.13 -3.51 16.23
C PRO A 106 12.50 -2.90 17.59
N SER A 107 13.78 -2.58 17.77
CA SER A 107 14.25 -1.78 18.90
C SER A 107 13.70 -0.35 18.83
N ASP A 108 13.73 0.36 19.96
CA ASP A 108 13.28 1.75 20.03
C ASP A 108 14.06 2.66 19.05
N GLU A 109 15.36 2.42 18.85
CA GLU A 109 16.16 3.16 17.86
C GLU A 109 15.79 2.80 16.42
N GLU A 110 15.56 1.52 16.10
CA GLU A 110 15.05 1.13 14.77
C GLU A 110 13.68 1.76 14.48
N LEU A 111 12.78 1.77 15.48
CA LEU A 111 11.46 2.40 15.35
C LEU A 111 11.57 3.92 15.19
N LYS A 112 12.49 4.57 15.90
CA LYS A 112 12.74 6.01 15.76
C LYS A 112 13.27 6.37 14.37
N ILE A 113 14.19 5.57 13.82
CA ILE A 113 14.66 5.73 12.45
C ILE A 113 13.52 5.51 11.46
N ALA A 114 12.74 4.43 11.64
CA ALA A 114 11.56 4.15 10.81
C ALA A 114 10.54 5.29 10.87
N GLY A 115 10.31 5.84 12.06
CA GLY A 115 9.37 6.92 12.34
C GLY A 115 9.67 8.21 11.58
N ALA A 116 10.93 8.48 11.24
CA ALA A 116 11.34 9.63 10.46
C ALA A 116 11.08 9.49 8.96
N ILE A 117 10.79 8.28 8.46
CA ILE A 117 10.60 8.02 7.03
C ILE A 117 9.27 8.63 6.57
N PRO A 118 9.25 9.40 5.47
CA PRO A 118 8.02 9.99 4.95
C PRO A 118 7.09 8.92 4.35
N ILE A 119 5.80 9.08 4.62
CA ILE A 119 4.71 8.37 3.97
C ILE A 119 3.81 9.37 3.26
N PHE A 120 3.21 8.96 2.14
CA PHE A 120 2.47 9.83 1.24
C PHE A 120 1.00 9.44 1.13
N ASP A 121 0.10 10.43 1.16
CA ASP A 121 -1.33 10.25 0.88
C ASP A 121 -1.63 10.23 -0.63
N SER A 122 -2.91 10.08 -1.02
CA SER A 122 -3.31 10.04 -2.43
C SER A 122 -3.04 11.33 -3.22
N ASN A 123 -2.86 12.45 -2.53
CA ASN A 123 -2.57 13.75 -3.13
C ASN A 123 -1.06 14.01 -3.21
N GLY A 124 -0.24 13.07 -2.73
CA GLY A 124 1.21 13.22 -2.65
C GLY A 124 1.68 14.06 -1.46
N ASN A 125 0.80 14.41 -0.52
CA ASN A 125 1.23 15.10 0.71
C ASN A 125 2.01 14.14 1.59
N SER A 126 3.12 14.61 2.14
CA SER A 126 4.00 13.81 2.98
C SER A 126 3.77 14.06 4.46
N ARG A 127 3.90 13.01 5.27
CA ARG A 127 4.05 13.10 6.73
C ARG A 127 5.03 12.04 7.23
N PRO A 128 5.74 12.26 8.35
CA PRO A 128 6.63 11.24 8.90
C PRO A 128 5.82 10.05 9.43
N PHE A 129 6.30 8.82 9.27
CA PHE A 129 5.62 7.60 9.73
C PHE A 129 5.20 7.67 11.21
N LYS A 130 6.04 8.26 12.07
CA LYS A 130 5.74 8.42 13.50
C LYS A 130 4.48 9.21 13.81
N SER A 131 4.04 10.07 12.89
CA SER A 131 2.81 10.84 13.08
C SER A 131 1.53 9.99 13.11
N LEU A 132 1.63 8.67 12.85
CA LEU A 132 0.55 7.72 13.06
C LEU A 132 0.43 7.29 14.53
N TYR A 133 1.52 7.20 15.28
CA TYR A 133 1.56 6.64 16.65
C TYR A 133 2.15 7.59 17.70
N GLU A 134 2.60 8.76 17.31
CA GLU A 134 3.21 9.77 18.17
C GLU A 134 2.66 11.17 17.81
N GLY A 135 2.41 11.97 18.84
CA GLY A 135 2.02 13.37 18.71
C GLY A 135 0.51 13.59 18.55
N PRO A 136 0.07 14.85 18.36
CA PRO A 136 -1.34 15.23 18.43
C PRO A 136 -2.20 14.66 17.30
N THR A 137 -1.59 14.09 16.26
CA THR A 137 -2.29 13.47 15.13
C THR A 137 -2.47 11.97 15.25
N SER A 138 -1.90 11.33 16.29
CA SER A 138 -2.14 9.90 16.53
C SER A 138 -3.55 9.69 17.05
N ILE A 139 -4.31 8.81 16.39
CA ILE A 139 -5.72 8.56 16.72
C ILE A 139 -5.82 7.25 17.49
N GLY A 140 -6.29 7.29 18.73
CA GLY A 140 -6.43 6.10 19.57
C GLY A 140 -5.13 5.70 20.27
N GLU A 141 -5.27 4.78 21.23
CA GLU A 141 -4.19 4.29 22.10
C GLU A 141 -3.29 3.27 21.37
N GLN A 142 -3.84 2.62 20.34
CA GLN A 142 -3.17 1.58 19.58
C GLN A 142 -3.21 1.86 18.08
N GLN A 143 -2.13 1.55 17.37
CA GLN A 143 -2.06 1.59 15.91
C GLN A 143 -1.79 0.19 15.36
N LEU A 144 -2.70 -0.34 14.54
CA LEU A 144 -2.45 -1.50 13.70
C LEU A 144 -2.05 -1.01 12.30
N VAL A 145 -0.77 -1.16 11.95
CA VAL A 145 -0.24 -0.76 10.65
C VAL A 145 -0.05 -2.01 9.79
N VAL A 146 -0.73 -2.05 8.65
CA VAL A 146 -0.69 -3.14 7.69
C VAL A 146 0.13 -2.71 6.46
N PHE A 147 1.26 -3.36 6.25
CA PHE A 147 2.12 -3.15 5.09
C PHE A 147 1.73 -4.10 3.97
N VAL A 148 1.21 -3.57 2.87
CA VAL A 148 0.92 -4.36 1.67
C VAL A 148 2.11 -4.36 0.71
N ARG A 149 2.19 -5.39 -0.13
CA ARG A 149 3.31 -5.60 -1.06
C ARG A 149 3.33 -4.61 -2.22
N HIS A 150 2.22 -4.51 -2.93
CA HIS A 150 2.03 -3.63 -4.09
C HIS A 150 0.53 -3.44 -4.34
N PHE A 151 0.11 -2.37 -5.02
CA PHE A 151 -1.31 -2.05 -5.20
C PHE A 151 -2.04 -2.94 -6.21
N PHE A 152 -1.33 -3.78 -6.95
CA PHE A 152 -1.93 -4.87 -7.74
C PHE A 152 -1.78 -6.24 -7.09
N CYS A 153 -1.37 -6.28 -5.81
CA CYS A 153 -1.18 -7.54 -5.11
C CYS A 153 -2.53 -8.05 -4.68
N GLY A 154 -3.06 -8.99 -5.44
CA GLY A 154 -4.36 -9.46 -5.09
C GLY A 154 -4.38 -10.25 -3.75
N ALA A 155 -3.30 -10.93 -3.34
CA ALA A 155 -3.27 -11.56 -2.02
C ALA A 155 -3.49 -10.53 -0.90
N CYS A 156 -2.89 -9.34 -1.04
CA CYS A 156 -3.16 -8.20 -0.16
C CYS A 156 -4.60 -7.70 -0.30
N GLN A 157 -5.17 -7.65 -1.51
CA GLN A 157 -6.58 -7.23 -1.67
C GLN A 157 -7.57 -8.21 -0.98
N ALA A 158 -7.35 -9.51 -1.11
CA ALA A 158 -8.13 -10.53 -0.41
C ALA A 158 -7.99 -10.39 1.12
N TYR A 159 -6.77 -10.13 1.58
CA TYR A 159 -6.49 -9.86 2.98
C TYR A 159 -7.24 -8.62 3.50
N LEU A 160 -7.16 -7.49 2.79
CA LEU A 160 -7.85 -6.25 3.20
C LEU A 160 -9.38 -6.39 3.19
N LYS A 161 -9.93 -7.19 2.27
CA LYS A 161 -11.36 -7.55 2.29
C LYS A 161 -11.70 -8.33 3.56
N ALA A 162 -10.95 -9.38 3.87
CA ALA A 162 -11.16 -10.18 5.07
C ALA A 162 -10.99 -9.36 6.37
N LEU A 163 -10.00 -8.45 6.39
CA LEU A 163 -9.77 -7.53 7.51
C LEU A 163 -10.95 -6.58 7.70
N SER A 164 -11.48 -6.01 6.62
CA SER A 164 -12.63 -5.09 6.69
C SER A 164 -13.92 -5.80 7.11
N GLU A 165 -14.05 -7.11 6.82
CA GLU A 165 -15.16 -7.95 7.31
C GLU A 165 -14.98 -8.34 8.78
N ALA A 166 -13.75 -8.69 9.18
CA ALA A 166 -13.43 -9.06 10.56
C ALA A 166 -13.52 -7.88 11.52
N VAL A 167 -13.15 -6.69 11.05
CA VAL A 167 -13.23 -5.42 11.78
C VAL A 167 -14.27 -4.53 11.09
N SER A 168 -15.54 -4.96 11.17
CA SER A 168 -16.67 -4.17 10.67
C SER A 168 -16.73 -2.80 11.36
N LEU A 169 -17.41 -1.81 10.76
CA LEU A 169 -17.57 -0.48 11.39
C LEU A 169 -18.13 -0.58 12.81
N GLN A 170 -19.12 -1.46 13.03
CA GLN A 170 -19.67 -1.70 14.37
C GLN A 170 -18.60 -2.23 15.33
N THR A 171 -17.87 -3.27 14.90
CA THR A 171 -16.78 -3.87 15.69
C THR A 171 -15.67 -2.87 16.00
N TYR A 172 -15.31 -2.04 15.02
CA TYR A 172 -14.27 -1.02 15.12
C TYR A 172 -14.56 0.00 16.22
N PHE A 173 -15.80 0.51 16.28
CA PHE A 173 -16.21 1.49 17.29
C PHE A 173 -16.44 0.89 18.68
N THR A 174 -16.53 -0.45 18.79
CA THR A 174 -16.68 -1.17 20.07
C THR A 174 -15.41 -1.89 20.50
N LEU A 175 -14.26 -1.61 19.88
CA LEU A 175 -12.99 -2.21 20.29
C LEU A 175 -12.66 -1.82 21.74
N PRO A 176 -12.28 -2.78 22.62
CA PRO A 176 -11.95 -2.47 24.01
C PRO A 176 -10.81 -1.47 24.16
N THR A 177 -9.84 -1.52 23.24
CA THR A 177 -8.75 -0.55 23.14
C THR A 177 -8.93 0.25 21.85
N PRO A 178 -9.15 1.57 21.93
CA PRO A 178 -9.28 2.43 20.75
C PRO A 178 -8.09 2.23 19.80
N THR A 179 -8.36 1.64 18.64
CA THR A 179 -7.32 1.25 17.68
C THR A 179 -7.55 1.94 16.35
N SER A 180 -6.54 2.65 15.86
CA SER A 180 -6.50 3.11 14.48
C SER A 180 -5.84 2.04 13.60
N ILE A 181 -6.44 1.77 12.44
CA ILE A 181 -5.94 0.80 11.47
C ILE A 181 -5.51 1.57 10.23
N THR A 182 -4.27 1.39 9.79
CA THR A 182 -3.69 2.11 8.64
C THR A 182 -3.01 1.15 7.68
N ILE A 183 -3.21 1.36 6.38
CA ILE A 183 -2.57 0.57 5.32
C ILE A 183 -1.40 1.34 4.72
N ILE A 184 -0.24 0.72 4.54
CA ILE A 184 0.94 1.30 3.87
C ILE A 184 1.38 0.42 2.72
N GLY A 185 1.39 0.97 1.50
CA GLY A 185 1.87 0.28 0.30
C GLY A 185 3.23 0.76 -0.19
N LEU A 186 3.65 0.19 -1.34
CA LEU A 186 4.87 0.55 -2.08
C LEU A 186 4.58 1.17 -3.46
N GLY A 187 3.31 1.32 -3.83
CA GLY A 187 2.92 1.88 -5.13
C GLY A 187 2.97 3.40 -5.16
N ASP A 188 2.86 3.97 -6.36
CA ASP A 188 2.75 5.41 -6.56
C ASP A 188 1.55 5.99 -5.79
N PRO A 189 1.69 7.14 -5.08
CA PRO A 189 0.59 7.74 -4.34
C PRO A 189 -0.68 7.96 -5.17
N ALA A 190 -0.54 8.28 -6.47
CA ALA A 190 -1.67 8.49 -7.38
C ALA A 190 -2.51 7.22 -7.60
N LEU A 191 -2.01 6.05 -7.23
CA LEU A 191 -2.74 4.78 -7.32
C LEU A 191 -3.59 4.46 -6.08
N ILE A 192 -3.43 5.21 -4.98
CA ILE A 192 -4.20 4.99 -3.76
C ILE A 192 -5.73 5.01 -4.02
N PRO A 193 -6.30 5.97 -4.79
CA PRO A 193 -7.75 5.96 -5.07
C PRO A 193 -8.22 4.71 -5.80
N LEU A 194 -7.44 4.25 -6.79
CA LEU A 194 -7.72 3.01 -7.53
C LEU A 194 -7.67 1.80 -6.59
N TYR A 195 -6.64 1.71 -5.74
CA TYR A 195 -6.48 0.61 -4.81
C TYR A 195 -7.58 0.58 -3.73
N ARG A 196 -7.98 1.75 -3.21
CA ARG A 196 -9.12 1.90 -2.29
C ARG A 196 -10.42 1.41 -2.93
N SER A 197 -10.67 1.79 -4.18
CA SER A 197 -11.86 1.32 -4.92
C SER A 197 -11.88 -0.20 -5.09
N ALA A 198 -10.74 -0.80 -5.46
CA ALA A 198 -10.62 -2.24 -5.65
C ALA A 198 -10.81 -3.04 -4.36
N THR A 199 -10.26 -2.54 -3.24
CA THR A 199 -10.28 -3.23 -1.94
C THR A 199 -11.53 -2.93 -1.11
N ARG A 200 -12.18 -1.79 -1.36
CA ARG A 200 -13.27 -1.25 -0.53
C ARG A 200 -12.92 -1.15 0.95
N THR A 201 -11.64 -1.01 1.27
CA THR A 201 -11.20 -0.87 2.66
C THR A 201 -11.63 0.50 3.21
N PRO A 202 -12.19 0.56 4.44
CA PRO A 202 -12.55 1.82 5.07
C PRO A 202 -11.33 2.55 5.66
N PHE A 203 -10.20 1.85 5.76
CA PHE A 203 -9.01 2.35 6.44
C PHE A 203 -8.24 3.38 5.59
N PRO A 204 -7.54 4.34 6.22
CA PRO A 204 -6.61 5.22 5.52
C PRO A 204 -5.49 4.42 4.85
N ILE A 205 -5.07 4.88 3.67
CA ILE A 205 -4.00 4.26 2.89
C ILE A 205 -2.93 5.32 2.64
N TYR A 206 -1.69 4.96 2.95
CA TYR A 206 -0.50 5.72 2.60
C TYR A 206 0.46 4.86 1.78
N THR A 207 1.54 5.46 1.30
CA THR A 207 2.59 4.72 0.61
C THR A 207 3.98 5.25 0.91
N ASP A 208 4.98 4.37 0.86
CA ASP A 208 6.39 4.71 0.72
C ASP A 208 6.95 4.04 -0.55
N PRO A 209 6.96 4.74 -1.71
CA PRO A 209 7.48 4.17 -2.95
C PRO A 209 8.99 3.86 -2.90
N THR A 210 9.72 4.45 -1.95
CA THR A 210 11.17 4.26 -1.81
C THR A 210 11.53 2.92 -1.15
N ARG A 211 10.56 2.27 -0.49
CA ARG A 211 10.70 1.03 0.30
C ARG A 211 11.61 1.17 1.53
N ARG A 212 12.00 2.38 1.90
CA ARG A 212 12.87 2.62 3.04
C ARG A 212 12.19 2.17 4.33
N LEU A 213 10.89 2.43 4.47
CA LEU A 213 10.12 2.03 5.64
C LEU A 213 9.99 0.51 5.72
N HIS A 214 9.59 -0.14 4.63
CA HIS A 214 9.51 -1.61 4.58
C HIS A 214 10.85 -2.25 4.93
N ARG A 215 11.95 -1.76 4.36
CA ARG A 215 13.30 -2.27 4.63
C ARG A 215 13.73 -2.04 6.08
N MET A 216 13.52 -0.84 6.61
CA MET A 216 13.89 -0.49 7.99
C MET A 216 13.15 -1.38 9.00
N LEU A 217 11.89 -1.69 8.72
CA LEU A 217 11.11 -2.59 9.55
C LEU A 217 11.45 -4.07 9.32
N GLY A 218 12.38 -4.42 8.42
CA GLY A 218 12.84 -5.80 8.22
C GLY A 218 12.04 -6.59 7.19
N MET A 219 11.17 -5.95 6.41
CA MET A 219 10.53 -6.59 5.24
C MET A 219 11.46 -6.53 4.02
N GLY A 220 11.42 -7.55 3.18
CA GLY A 220 12.40 -7.72 2.10
C GLY A 220 11.86 -8.37 0.83
N TRP A 221 12.78 -8.88 0.01
CA TRP A 221 12.41 -9.67 -1.16
C TRP A 221 12.01 -11.08 -0.74
N SER A 222 11.06 -11.66 -1.46
CA SER A 222 10.80 -13.09 -1.47
C SER A 222 10.50 -13.50 -2.90
N LEU A 223 10.67 -14.79 -3.22
CA LEU A 223 10.14 -15.41 -4.44
C LEU A 223 9.18 -16.55 -4.09
N ASN A 224 8.93 -16.77 -2.80
CA ASN A 224 8.05 -17.81 -2.33
C ASN A 224 6.60 -17.32 -2.42
N ILE A 225 5.75 -18.10 -3.10
CA ILE A 225 4.32 -17.79 -3.20
C ILE A 225 3.59 -18.08 -1.88
N GLY A 226 4.02 -19.12 -1.16
CA GLY A 226 3.37 -19.62 0.05
C GLY A 226 2.13 -20.48 -0.19
N SER A 227 1.70 -21.14 0.88
CA SER A 227 0.43 -21.87 0.93
C SER A 227 -0.76 -20.92 0.83
N ARG A 228 -1.92 -21.47 0.46
CA ARG A 228 -3.19 -20.73 0.47
C ARG A 228 -3.58 -20.40 1.92
N PRO A 229 -3.77 -19.12 2.27
CA PRO A 229 -4.17 -18.75 3.61
C PRO A 229 -5.70 -18.81 3.79
N ASN A 230 -6.15 -18.89 5.04
CA ASN A 230 -7.56 -19.05 5.38
C ASN A 230 -8.39 -17.81 5.03
N TYR A 231 -7.81 -16.62 5.04
CA TYR A 231 -8.52 -15.40 4.65
C TYR A 231 -8.94 -15.37 3.16
N PHE A 232 -8.55 -16.36 2.34
CA PHE A 232 -9.12 -16.54 1.00
C PHE A 232 -10.45 -17.34 0.98
N ARG A 233 -10.96 -17.79 2.13
CA ARG A 233 -12.19 -18.60 2.25
C ARG A 233 -13.35 -17.99 1.46
N GLY A 234 -14.13 -18.86 0.80
CA GLY A 234 -15.27 -18.45 -0.05
C GLY A 234 -14.90 -17.91 -1.43
N THR A 235 -13.62 -17.67 -1.71
CA THR A 235 -13.17 -17.16 -3.01
C THR A 235 -12.51 -18.28 -3.83
N ASN A 236 -13.10 -18.61 -4.98
CA ASN A 236 -12.46 -19.50 -5.96
C ASN A 236 -11.21 -18.78 -6.51
N GLU A 237 -10.02 -19.35 -6.26
CA GLU A 237 -8.74 -18.74 -6.64
C GLU A 237 -8.66 -18.42 -8.11
N VAL A 238 -9.13 -19.32 -8.97
CA VAL A 238 -9.11 -19.15 -10.42
C VAL A 238 -9.99 -17.97 -10.80
N LYS A 239 -11.22 -17.89 -10.28
CA LYS A 239 -12.11 -16.75 -10.54
C LYS A 239 -11.53 -15.43 -10.03
N TRP A 240 -10.86 -15.48 -8.89
CA TRP A 240 -10.27 -14.31 -8.28
C TRP A 240 -9.03 -13.83 -9.03
N VAL A 241 -8.14 -14.73 -9.44
CA VAL A 241 -7.00 -14.44 -10.33
C VAL A 241 -7.49 -13.92 -11.67
N ILE A 242 -8.53 -14.53 -12.27
CA ILE A 242 -9.15 -14.04 -13.51
C ILE A 242 -9.70 -12.62 -13.32
N GLY A 243 -10.36 -12.35 -12.19
CA GLY A 243 -10.84 -11.02 -11.81
C GLY A 243 -9.70 -10.02 -11.73
N GLN A 244 -8.60 -10.37 -11.05
CA GLN A 244 -7.40 -9.54 -10.97
C GLN A 244 -6.78 -9.26 -12.34
N ILE A 245 -6.62 -10.29 -13.19
CA ILE A 245 -6.10 -10.12 -14.55
C ILE A 245 -7.02 -9.20 -15.36
N ARG A 246 -8.33 -9.35 -15.25
CA ARG A 246 -9.31 -8.50 -15.93
C ARG A 246 -9.22 -7.05 -15.46
N ASP A 247 -9.12 -6.83 -14.15
CA ASP A 247 -9.06 -5.49 -13.59
C ASP A 247 -7.69 -4.83 -13.89
N MET A 248 -6.60 -5.59 -13.88
CA MET A 248 -5.29 -5.13 -14.35
C MET A 248 -5.26 -4.80 -15.83
N ARG A 249 -5.98 -5.53 -16.69
CA ARG A 249 -6.07 -5.23 -18.14
C ARG A 249 -6.80 -3.92 -18.44
N LYS A 250 -7.63 -3.42 -17.52
CA LYS A 250 -8.29 -2.12 -17.63
C LYS A 250 -7.41 -0.96 -17.20
N VAL A 251 -6.28 -1.25 -16.56
CA VAL A 251 -5.30 -0.26 -16.12
C VAL A 251 -4.27 -0.08 -17.23
N GLU A 252 -4.03 1.16 -17.62
CA GLU A 252 -3.02 1.48 -18.63
C GLU A 252 -1.64 0.91 -18.24
N GLU A 253 -0.84 0.51 -19.24
CA GLU A 253 0.43 -0.19 -19.03
C GLU A 253 1.45 0.63 -18.21
N ASN A 254 1.54 1.92 -18.50
CA ASN A 254 2.34 2.91 -17.74
C ASN A 254 1.95 2.97 -16.24
N ILE A 255 0.68 2.73 -15.90
CA ILE A 255 0.16 2.72 -14.53
C ILE A 255 0.45 1.37 -13.85
N ARG A 256 0.47 0.26 -14.59
CA ARG A 256 0.78 -1.08 -14.04
C ARG A 256 2.19 -1.16 -13.45
N LEU A 257 3.16 -0.46 -14.06
CA LEU A 257 4.53 -0.37 -13.56
C LEU A 257 4.67 0.46 -12.28
N LYS A 258 3.65 1.29 -11.97
CA LYS A 258 3.62 2.14 -10.78
C LYS A 258 3.05 1.46 -9.54
N GLY A 259 2.65 0.18 -9.64
CA GLY A 259 2.03 -0.56 -8.55
C GLY A 259 2.91 -0.82 -7.33
N GLY A 260 4.23 -0.65 -7.45
CA GLY A 260 5.22 -0.90 -6.41
C GLY A 260 6.13 -2.09 -6.73
N ALA A 261 7.01 -2.46 -5.79
CA ALA A 261 7.97 -3.54 -6.01
C ALA A 261 7.33 -4.93 -5.84
N TRP A 262 7.12 -5.62 -6.96
CA TRP A 262 6.41 -6.90 -7.02
C TRP A 262 7.02 -8.01 -6.17
N TRP A 263 8.33 -8.03 -6.01
CA TRP A 263 9.05 -9.07 -5.27
C TRP A 263 9.17 -8.78 -3.78
N TRP A 264 8.73 -7.60 -3.34
CA TRP A 264 8.77 -7.20 -1.94
C TRP A 264 7.60 -7.83 -1.16
N VAL A 265 7.84 -8.22 0.08
CA VAL A 265 6.83 -8.75 1.01
C VAL A 265 6.35 -7.67 1.99
N GLY A 266 5.17 -7.85 2.55
CA GLY A 266 4.56 -6.94 3.52
C GLY A 266 4.66 -7.44 4.95
N GLY A 267 3.74 -7.01 5.80
CA GLY A 267 3.65 -7.42 7.20
C GLY A 267 2.66 -6.56 7.99
N GLU A 268 2.65 -6.75 9.30
CA GLU A 268 1.76 -6.06 10.23
C GLU A 268 2.51 -5.69 11.51
N TYR A 269 2.19 -4.53 12.07
CA TYR A 269 2.78 -4.01 13.30
C TYR A 269 1.69 -3.46 14.20
N LEU A 270 1.74 -3.83 15.47
CA LEU A 270 0.92 -3.26 16.52
C LEU A 270 1.76 -2.33 17.37
N ILE A 271 1.40 -1.05 17.38
CA ILE A 271 2.10 -0.02 18.14
C ILE A 271 1.18 0.47 19.25
N ARG A 272 1.67 0.48 20.49
CA ARG A 272 0.98 1.05 21.65
C ARG A 272 1.95 1.98 22.36
N ASP A 273 1.48 3.17 22.74
CA ASP A 273 2.29 4.16 23.47
C ASP A 273 3.65 4.43 22.81
N GLY A 274 3.66 4.51 21.47
CA GLY A 274 4.87 4.72 20.68
C GLY A 274 5.85 3.55 20.60
N LYS A 275 5.48 2.34 21.07
CA LYS A 275 6.32 1.14 21.04
C LYS A 275 5.69 0.00 20.25
N VAL A 276 6.49 -0.75 19.51
CA VAL A 276 6.00 -1.97 18.84
C VAL A 276 5.80 -3.06 19.89
N THR A 277 4.54 -3.48 20.08
CA THR A 277 4.18 -4.55 21.03
C THR A 277 3.99 -5.90 20.35
N TRP A 278 3.76 -5.90 19.04
CA TRP A 278 3.65 -7.10 18.23
C TRP A 278 4.00 -6.78 16.77
N CYS A 279 4.59 -7.73 16.05
CA CYS A 279 4.72 -7.64 14.61
C CYS A 279 4.65 -9.03 13.95
N HIS A 280 4.29 -9.03 12.68
CA HIS A 280 4.40 -10.17 11.78
C HIS A 280 5.00 -9.70 10.46
N ARG A 281 6.06 -10.36 10.00
CA ARG A 281 6.66 -10.11 8.69
C ARG A 281 6.27 -11.24 7.75
N MET A 282 5.69 -10.88 6.62
CA MET A 282 5.35 -11.88 5.60
C MET A 282 6.62 -12.61 5.15
N ARG A 283 6.63 -13.94 5.20
CA ARG A 283 7.75 -14.79 4.77
C ARG A 283 7.65 -15.17 3.29
N ASN A 284 6.45 -15.03 2.73
CA ASN A 284 6.11 -15.33 1.34
C ASN A 284 5.02 -14.35 0.86
N TYR A 285 4.61 -14.46 -0.40
CA TYR A 285 3.68 -13.55 -1.06
C TYR A 285 2.25 -13.52 -0.50
N ARG A 286 1.87 -14.53 0.27
CA ARG A 286 0.52 -14.76 0.81
C ARG A 286 0.53 -14.89 2.34
N ASP A 287 1.61 -14.48 3.00
CA ASP A 287 1.80 -14.70 4.43
C ASP A 287 1.38 -13.49 5.27
N HIS A 288 0.27 -12.84 4.94
CA HIS A 288 -0.33 -11.92 5.91
C HIS A 288 -0.87 -12.73 7.09
N VAL A 289 -0.87 -12.15 8.29
CA VAL A 289 -1.30 -12.88 9.48
C VAL A 289 -2.78 -13.30 9.40
N GLU A 290 -3.16 -14.44 9.95
CA GLU A 290 -4.55 -14.89 9.86
C GLU A 290 -5.52 -14.04 10.71
N MET A 291 -6.77 -13.92 10.25
CA MET A 291 -7.79 -13.07 10.89
C MET A 291 -8.08 -13.44 12.35
N ASN A 292 -7.95 -14.71 12.73
CA ASN A 292 -8.10 -15.13 14.13
C ASN A 292 -7.02 -14.51 15.04
N VAL A 293 -5.81 -14.30 14.53
CA VAL A 293 -4.75 -13.62 15.26
C VAL A 293 -5.08 -12.13 15.40
N ILE A 294 -5.51 -11.47 14.31
CA ILE A 294 -5.97 -10.07 14.37
C ILE A 294 -7.09 -9.91 15.40
N LYS A 295 -8.11 -10.77 15.34
CA LYS A 295 -9.21 -10.73 16.31
C LYS A 295 -8.72 -10.88 17.75
N LYS A 296 -7.79 -11.81 18.01
CA LYS A 296 -7.18 -11.98 19.33
C LYS A 296 -6.39 -10.74 19.77
N LEU A 297 -5.58 -10.16 18.90
CA LEU A 297 -4.79 -8.96 19.19
C LEU A 297 -5.67 -7.73 19.48
N LEU A 298 -6.76 -7.59 18.73
CA LEU A 298 -7.73 -6.50 18.87
C LEU A 298 -8.84 -6.79 19.89
N GLN A 299 -8.81 -7.96 20.54
CA GLN A 299 -9.81 -8.41 21.52
C GLN A 299 -11.25 -8.39 20.96
N ILE A 300 -11.39 -8.83 19.71
CA ILE A 300 -12.68 -9.02 19.03
C ILE A 300 -13.20 -10.43 19.36
N ALA A 301 -14.44 -10.50 19.82
CA ALA A 301 -15.14 -11.74 20.13
C ALA A 301 -15.46 -12.61 18.88
#